data_AF-A0A0G1BG38-F1
#
_entry.id   AF-A0A0G1BG38-F1
#
_cell.length_a   1.000
_cell.length_b   1.000
_cell.length_c   1.000
_cell.angle_alpha   90.00
_cell.angle_beta   90.00
_cell.angle_gamma   90.00
#
_symmetry.space_group_name_H-M   'P 1'
#
loop_
_entity.id
_entity.type
_entity.pdbx_description
1 polymer ?
#
loop_
_entity_poly.entity_id
_entity_poly.type
_entity_poly.pdbx_seq_one_letter_code
_entity_poly.pdbx_strand_id
1 'polypeptide(L)'
;MPTPSFTITFPPGFDERQALLEFVIRYHPYKPMFYRTNLWMHGHRLMWMIEDIAKEVQTVFPFFDKTRAQLMALIHDDLEIVMGDVQLNDKLAMTAEQKKQLDETEEKAMEEISSRFPESIGKYSYKKLLKRYNQIDVNDIEAVVVKYCDKMDGYCEALHELFAGNNVFATPLHTNTIPTDVYPSILQNFEKTFPLFAEIRHLEHPLFSLPQELDVASIVANGTRHTPTSLHVKTGVMHYDAWKNITQKYGGDFGMKMLVEQRER
;
A
#
# COMPACT_ATOMS: atom_id res chain seq x y z
N MET A 1 -28.23 -6.96 -0.18
CA MET A 1 -27.45 -8.09 -0.76
C MET A 1 -25.98 -7.73 -0.61
N PRO A 2 -25.11 -8.68 -0.21
CA PRO A 2 -23.67 -8.41 -0.06
C PRO A 2 -23.09 -7.94 -1.39
N THR A 3 -22.28 -6.89 -1.36
CA THR A 3 -21.61 -6.39 -2.58
C THR A 3 -20.38 -7.26 -2.83
N PRO A 4 -20.29 -7.96 -3.98
CA PRO A 4 -19.17 -8.84 -4.25
C PRO A 4 -17.85 -8.05 -4.37
N SER A 5 -16.79 -8.57 -3.76
CA SER A 5 -15.44 -8.01 -3.87
C SER A 5 -14.83 -8.41 -5.22
N PHE A 6 -14.14 -7.48 -5.87
CA PHE A 6 -13.22 -7.79 -6.96
C PHE A 6 -11.97 -8.46 -6.37
N THR A 7 -11.65 -9.66 -6.85
CA THR A 7 -10.53 -10.47 -6.39
C THR A 7 -9.89 -11.20 -7.56
N ILE A 8 -8.57 -11.38 -7.53
CA ILE A 8 -7.87 -12.28 -8.44
C ILE A 8 -7.70 -13.64 -7.75
N THR A 9 -8.13 -14.71 -8.43
CA THR A 9 -7.93 -16.08 -7.94
C THR A 9 -6.51 -16.55 -8.27
N PHE A 10 -5.77 -16.98 -7.26
CA PHE A 10 -4.48 -17.63 -7.44
C PHE A 10 -4.65 -19.09 -7.84
N PRO A 11 -3.69 -19.69 -8.57
CA PRO A 11 -3.72 -21.12 -8.85
C PRO A 11 -3.52 -21.95 -7.58
N PRO A 12 -3.83 -23.27 -7.61
CA PRO A 12 -3.52 -24.17 -6.50
C PRO A 12 -2.04 -24.10 -6.08
N GLY A 13 -1.76 -24.28 -4.79
CA GLY A 13 -0.40 -24.16 -4.22
C GLY A 13 -0.11 -22.81 -3.58
N PHE A 14 -1.06 -21.87 -3.58
CA PHE A 14 -1.02 -20.62 -2.81
C PHE A 14 -1.90 -20.67 -1.56
N ASP A 15 -2.31 -21.87 -1.13
CA ASP A 15 -3.39 -22.07 -0.17
C ASP A 15 -3.11 -21.46 1.21
N GLU A 16 -1.85 -21.48 1.67
CA GLU A 16 -1.45 -20.92 2.96
C GLU A 16 -1.10 -19.42 2.91
N ARG A 17 -1.00 -18.84 1.71
CA ARG A 17 -0.48 -17.48 1.51
C ARG A 17 -1.30 -16.43 2.25
N GLN A 18 -2.62 -16.54 2.21
CA GLN A 18 -3.50 -15.61 2.90
C GLN A 18 -3.23 -15.62 4.42
N ALA A 19 -3.22 -16.80 5.05
CA ALA A 19 -3.01 -16.93 6.48
C ALA A 19 -1.64 -16.37 6.93
N LEU A 20 -0.60 -16.61 6.12
CA LEU A 20 0.75 -16.10 6.36
C LEU A 20 0.80 -14.57 6.29
N LEU A 21 0.17 -13.96 5.29
CA LEU A 21 0.11 -12.50 5.15
C LEU A 21 -0.82 -11.82 6.16
N GLU A 22 -1.84 -12.53 6.64
CA GLU A 22 -2.71 -12.02 7.71
C GLU A 22 -1.99 -11.92 9.05
N PHE A 23 -0.95 -12.73 9.27
CA PHE A 23 -0.13 -12.73 10.48
C PHE A 23 0.86 -11.57 10.55
N VAL A 24 1.30 -11.04 9.40
CA VAL A 24 2.25 -9.92 9.35
C VAL A 24 1.47 -8.60 9.40
N ILE A 25 1.52 -7.95 10.56
CA ILE A 25 0.82 -6.68 10.80
C ILE A 25 1.66 -5.47 10.38
N ARG A 26 1.00 -4.43 9.87
CA ARG A 26 1.65 -3.18 9.44
C ARG A 26 1.73 -2.17 10.56
N TYR A 27 2.68 -1.24 10.47
CA TYR A 27 2.91 -0.20 11.48
C TYR A 27 3.14 -0.75 12.89
N HIS A 28 3.78 -1.93 13.03
CA HIS A 28 3.94 -2.61 14.31
C HIS A 28 4.37 -1.69 15.48
N PRO A 29 5.29 -0.71 15.31
CA PRO A 29 5.67 0.20 16.41
C PRO A 29 4.57 1.16 16.89
N TYR A 30 3.62 1.54 16.04
CA TYR A 30 2.54 2.49 16.36
C TYR A 30 1.38 1.76 17.06
N LYS A 31 1.40 1.70 18.40
CA LYS A 31 0.35 1.04 19.20
C LYS A 31 -0.33 2.02 20.18
N PRO A 32 -1.68 2.01 20.26
CA PRO A 32 -2.61 1.28 19.41
C PRO A 32 -2.73 1.88 17.99
N MET A 33 -2.98 1.03 16.98
CA MET A 33 -3.51 1.41 15.67
C MET A 33 -4.94 0.91 15.59
N PHE A 34 -5.90 1.82 15.63
CA PHE A 34 -7.31 1.50 15.82
C PHE A 34 -7.84 0.56 14.74
N TYR A 35 -7.46 0.75 13.48
CA TYR A 35 -7.85 -0.06 12.33
C TYR A 35 -6.65 -0.82 11.78
N ARG A 36 -5.85 -1.45 12.67
CA ARG A 36 -4.67 -2.25 12.31
C ARG A 36 -4.91 -3.06 11.04
N THR A 37 -3.98 -2.97 10.12
CA THR A 37 -3.98 -3.73 8.88
C THR A 37 -2.86 -4.77 8.89
N ASN A 38 -2.98 -5.72 7.98
CA ASN A 38 -1.97 -6.72 7.69
C ASN A 38 -1.64 -6.70 6.20
N LEU A 39 -0.61 -7.44 5.79
CA LEU A 39 -0.15 -7.44 4.40
C LEU A 39 -1.20 -7.96 3.41
N TRP A 40 -2.08 -8.87 3.86
CA TRP A 40 -3.19 -9.35 3.03
C TRP A 40 -4.15 -8.21 2.66
N MET A 41 -4.56 -7.40 3.64
CA MET A 41 -5.43 -6.24 3.43
C MET A 41 -4.75 -5.18 2.55
N HIS A 42 -3.47 -4.92 2.80
CA HIS A 42 -2.67 -3.96 2.03
C HIS A 42 -2.57 -4.33 0.55
N GLY A 43 -2.16 -5.57 0.24
CA GLY A 43 -2.06 -6.04 -1.15
C GLY A 43 -3.38 -5.96 -1.92
N HIS A 44 -4.51 -6.20 -1.25
CA HIS A 44 -5.83 -6.03 -1.87
C HIS A 44 -6.16 -4.58 -2.20
N ARG A 45 -5.89 -3.65 -1.28
CA ARG A 45 -6.12 -2.22 -1.55
C ARG A 45 -5.25 -1.72 -2.69
N LEU A 46 -3.98 -2.15 -2.77
CA LEU A 46 -3.12 -1.81 -3.90
C LEU A 46 -3.70 -2.32 -5.23
N MET A 47 -4.13 -3.58 -5.27
CA MET A 47 -4.78 -4.16 -6.44
C MET A 47 -6.03 -3.35 -6.85
N TRP A 48 -6.85 -2.92 -5.89
CA TRP A 48 -8.03 -2.11 -6.15
C TRP A 48 -7.69 -0.69 -6.64
N MET A 49 -6.66 -0.06 -6.08
CA MET A 49 -6.15 1.22 -6.57
C MET A 49 -5.69 1.11 -8.02
N ILE A 50 -4.97 0.03 -8.37
CA ILE A 50 -4.55 -0.25 -9.74
C ILE A 50 -5.74 -0.49 -10.66
N GLU A 51 -6.76 -1.23 -10.20
CA GLU A 51 -7.99 -1.44 -10.98
C GLU A 51 -8.68 -0.10 -11.31
N ASP A 52 -8.71 0.84 -10.35
CA ASP A 52 -9.39 2.13 -10.53
C ASP A 52 -8.62 3.05 -11.50
N ILE A 53 -7.28 3.10 -11.44
CA ILE A 53 -6.47 4.02 -12.26
C ILE A 53 -6.02 3.46 -13.61
N ALA A 54 -6.19 2.16 -13.84
CA ALA A 54 -5.57 1.49 -15.00
C ALA A 54 -5.99 2.11 -16.34
N LYS A 55 -7.25 2.54 -16.47
CA LYS A 55 -7.75 3.11 -17.71
C LYS A 55 -7.06 4.43 -18.03
N GLU A 56 -6.92 5.29 -17.02
CA GLU A 56 -6.24 6.59 -17.08
C GLU A 56 -4.77 6.38 -17.43
N VAL A 57 -4.07 5.46 -16.75
CA VAL A 57 -2.67 5.12 -17.06
C VAL A 57 -2.52 4.63 -18.50
N GLN A 58 -3.44 3.79 -18.98
CA GLN A 58 -3.43 3.28 -20.36
C GLN A 58 -3.64 4.35 -21.43
N THR A 59 -4.19 5.53 -21.09
CA THR A 59 -4.25 6.66 -22.03
C THR A 59 -2.88 7.23 -22.37
N VAL A 60 -1.92 7.11 -21.46
CA VAL A 60 -0.53 7.58 -21.62
C VAL A 60 0.38 6.42 -22.03
N PHE A 61 0.19 5.25 -21.42
CA PHE A 61 0.95 4.03 -21.69
C PHE A 61 0.02 2.93 -22.22
N PRO A 62 -0.30 2.90 -23.52
CA PRO A 62 -1.21 1.90 -24.09
C PRO A 62 -0.77 0.43 -23.89
N PHE A 63 0.52 0.22 -23.61
CA PHE A 63 1.10 -1.09 -23.34
C PHE A 63 1.07 -1.49 -21.86
N PHE A 64 0.55 -0.65 -20.96
CA PHE A 64 0.44 -0.94 -19.53
C PHE A 64 -0.39 -2.21 -19.30
N ASP A 65 0.26 -3.24 -18.78
CA ASP A 65 -0.36 -4.51 -18.44
C ASP A 65 -0.96 -4.46 -17.03
N LYS A 66 -2.24 -4.06 -16.97
CA LYS A 66 -3.02 -3.99 -15.73
C LYS A 66 -2.92 -5.27 -14.90
N THR A 67 -3.02 -6.44 -15.54
CA THR A 67 -3.01 -7.73 -14.82
C THR A 67 -1.65 -7.97 -14.18
N ARG A 68 -0.57 -7.63 -14.87
CA ARG A 68 0.79 -7.70 -14.32
C ARG A 68 0.95 -6.80 -13.09
N ALA A 69 0.49 -5.56 -13.17
CA ALA A 69 0.55 -4.61 -12.06
C ALA A 69 -0.28 -5.09 -10.86
N GLN A 70 -1.49 -5.60 -11.09
CA GLN A 70 -2.35 -6.15 -10.02
C GLN A 70 -1.74 -7.36 -9.33
N LEU A 71 -1.20 -8.31 -10.10
CA LEU A 71 -0.52 -9.47 -9.55
C LEU A 71 0.73 -9.06 -8.76
N MET A 72 1.51 -8.13 -9.30
CA MET A 72 2.67 -7.58 -8.60
C MET A 72 2.27 -6.94 -7.28
N ALA A 73 1.23 -6.09 -7.26
CA ALA A 73 0.70 -5.48 -6.04
C ALA A 73 0.22 -6.50 -5.01
N LEU A 74 -0.41 -7.58 -5.44
CA LEU A 74 -0.84 -8.62 -4.50
C LEU A 74 0.34 -9.27 -3.81
N ILE A 75 1.43 -9.56 -4.52
CA ILE A 75 2.55 -10.39 -4.04
C ILE A 75 3.77 -9.62 -3.55
N HIS A 76 3.80 -8.30 -3.69
CA HIS A 76 5.03 -7.52 -3.55
C HIS A 76 5.70 -7.66 -2.17
N ASP A 77 4.90 -7.84 -1.11
CA ASP A 77 5.36 -8.05 0.27
C ASP A 77 5.43 -9.53 0.67
N ASP A 78 5.33 -10.50 -0.25
CA ASP A 78 5.41 -11.92 0.11
C ASP A 78 6.74 -12.29 0.77
N LEU A 79 7.81 -11.56 0.46
CA LEU A 79 9.11 -11.73 1.12
C LEU A 79 9.03 -11.46 2.63
N GLU A 80 8.12 -10.61 3.08
CA GLU A 80 7.91 -10.26 4.49
C GLU A 80 7.28 -11.41 5.29
N ILE A 81 6.76 -12.44 4.63
CA ILE A 81 6.40 -13.72 5.30
C ILE A 81 7.63 -14.35 5.97
N VAL A 82 8.81 -14.18 5.37
CA VAL A 82 10.07 -14.78 5.86
C VAL A 82 10.79 -13.84 6.83
N MET A 83 10.88 -12.55 6.47
CA MET A 83 11.72 -11.59 7.22
C MET A 83 10.95 -10.61 8.12
N GLY A 84 9.62 -10.56 8.02
CA GLY A 84 8.79 -9.55 8.66
C GLY A 84 8.78 -8.20 7.94
N ASP A 85 7.86 -7.33 8.34
CA ASP A 85 7.69 -5.98 7.80
C ASP A 85 8.73 -5.00 8.39
N VAL A 86 9.65 -4.57 7.54
CA VAL A 86 10.68 -3.58 7.90
C VAL A 86 10.14 -2.18 7.62
N GLN A 87 9.87 -1.43 8.68
CA GLN A 87 9.19 -0.14 8.61
C GLN A 87 9.99 0.91 7.82
N LEU A 88 9.27 1.76 7.09
CA LEU A 88 9.86 2.83 6.27
C LEU A 88 10.82 3.73 7.07
N ASN A 89 10.43 4.14 8.28
CA ASN A 89 11.26 5.02 9.12
C ASN A 89 12.57 4.34 9.52
N ASP A 90 12.54 3.04 9.78
CA ASP A 90 13.74 2.26 10.09
C ASP A 90 14.64 2.16 8.84
N LYS A 91 14.07 1.88 7.65
CA LYS A 91 14.80 1.86 6.38
C LYS A 91 15.47 3.21 6.07
N LEU A 92 14.83 4.32 6.40
CA LEU A 92 15.40 5.67 6.22
C LEU A 92 16.55 5.96 7.17
N ALA A 93 16.52 5.39 8.39
CA ALA A 93 17.58 5.54 9.39
C ALA A 93 18.78 4.60 9.17
N MET A 94 18.66 3.58 8.30
CA MET A 94 19.73 2.62 8.05
C MET A 94 20.96 3.24 7.37
N THR A 95 22.15 2.83 7.84
CA THR A 95 23.43 3.09 7.17
C THR A 95 23.54 2.33 5.84
N ALA A 96 24.56 2.65 5.04
CA ALA A 96 24.81 1.93 3.79
C ALA A 96 25.08 0.43 4.01
N GLU A 97 25.87 0.07 5.04
CA GLU A 97 26.10 -1.32 5.43
C GLU A 97 24.82 -2.03 5.87
N GLN A 98 23.96 -1.37 6.65
CA GLN A 98 22.68 -1.95 7.07
C GLN A 98 21.73 -2.15 5.88
N LYS A 99 21.71 -1.20 4.93
CA LYS A 99 20.93 -1.35 3.68
C LYS A 99 21.44 -2.52 2.86
N LYS A 100 22.76 -2.69 2.72
CA LYS A 100 23.33 -3.85 2.03
C LYS A 100 22.95 -5.17 2.70
N GLN A 101 23.00 -5.23 4.04
CA GLN A 101 22.57 -6.43 4.79
C GLN A 101 21.08 -6.72 4.61
N LEU A 102 20.26 -5.67 4.56
CA LEU A 102 18.83 -5.77 4.25
C LEU A 102 18.63 -6.32 2.83
N ASP A 103 19.32 -5.79 1.83
CA ASP A 103 19.24 -6.25 0.44
C ASP A 103 19.61 -7.74 0.31
N GLU A 104 20.68 -8.18 1.00
CA GLU A 104 21.08 -9.60 1.06
C GLU A 104 20.04 -10.49 1.76
N THR A 105 19.32 -9.94 2.74
CA THR A 105 18.24 -10.63 3.45
C THR A 105 16.99 -10.74 2.57
N GLU A 106 16.61 -9.65 1.89
CA GLU A 106 15.51 -9.61 0.94
C GLU A 106 15.75 -10.57 -0.24
N GLU A 107 16.99 -10.67 -0.75
CA GLU A 107 17.34 -11.63 -1.81
C GLU A 107 17.17 -13.09 -1.35
N LYS A 108 17.62 -13.43 -0.13
CA LYS A 108 17.43 -14.78 0.43
C LYS A 108 15.96 -15.09 0.68
N ALA A 109 15.20 -14.15 1.22
CA ALA A 109 13.76 -14.28 1.43
C ALA A 109 13.02 -14.48 0.09
N MET A 110 13.44 -13.79 -0.97
CA MET A 110 12.88 -13.94 -2.31
C MET A 110 13.13 -15.33 -2.89
N GLU A 111 14.34 -15.89 -2.73
CA GLU A 111 14.65 -17.25 -3.15
C GLU A 111 13.81 -18.27 -2.37
N GLU A 112 13.72 -18.10 -1.05
CA GLU A 112 12.94 -18.97 -0.19
C GLU A 112 11.45 -18.95 -0.56
N ILE A 113 10.83 -17.77 -0.67
CA ILE A 113 9.41 -17.64 -0.96
C ILE A 113 9.08 -18.13 -2.39
N SER A 114 9.98 -17.90 -3.34
CA SER A 114 9.85 -18.41 -4.72
C SER A 114 9.95 -19.93 -4.81
N SER A 115 10.56 -20.60 -3.82
CA SER A 115 10.61 -22.05 -3.75
C SER A 115 9.38 -22.66 -3.07
N ARG A 116 8.68 -21.88 -2.23
CA ARG A 116 7.48 -22.32 -1.48
C ARG A 116 6.21 -22.26 -2.33
N PHE A 117 6.11 -21.27 -3.22
CA PHE A 117 4.92 -21.05 -4.05
C PHE A 117 5.14 -21.47 -5.51
N PRO A 118 4.05 -21.71 -6.28
CA PRO A 118 4.14 -22.04 -7.69
C PRO A 118 5.00 -21.07 -8.51
N GLU A 119 5.74 -21.60 -9.49
CA GLU A 119 6.66 -20.84 -10.33
C GLU A 119 5.96 -19.71 -11.12
N SER A 120 4.66 -19.87 -11.39
CA SER A 120 3.89 -18.93 -12.19
C SER A 120 2.49 -18.66 -11.63
N ILE A 121 1.99 -17.46 -11.93
CA ILE A 121 0.61 -17.05 -11.73
C ILE A 121 0.05 -16.69 -13.11
N GLY A 122 -0.70 -17.61 -13.70
CA GLY A 122 -1.13 -17.51 -15.09
C GLY A 122 0.08 -17.49 -16.04
N LYS A 123 0.23 -16.43 -16.85
CA LYS A 123 1.34 -16.29 -17.80
C LYS A 123 2.61 -15.65 -17.20
N TYR A 124 2.58 -15.23 -15.94
CA TYR A 124 3.68 -14.49 -15.32
C TYR A 124 4.47 -15.39 -14.38
N SER A 125 5.79 -15.27 -14.40
CA SER A 125 6.65 -15.93 -13.42
C SER A 125 6.59 -15.19 -12.08
N TYR A 126 6.25 -15.92 -11.01
CA TYR A 126 6.11 -15.41 -9.66
C TYR A 126 7.41 -14.73 -9.19
N LYS A 127 8.54 -15.44 -9.28
CA LYS A 127 9.87 -14.92 -8.94
C LYS A 127 10.24 -13.67 -9.72
N LYS A 128 9.93 -13.60 -11.03
CA LYS A 128 10.22 -12.42 -11.85
C LYS A 128 9.37 -11.21 -11.44
N LEU A 129 8.11 -11.42 -11.04
CA LEU A 129 7.26 -10.34 -10.53
C LEU A 129 7.82 -9.77 -9.21
N LEU A 130 8.18 -10.65 -8.26
CA LEU A 130 8.81 -10.24 -7.00
C LEU A 130 10.09 -9.44 -7.25
N LYS A 131 10.98 -9.98 -8.10
CA LYS A 131 12.26 -9.32 -8.41
C LYS A 131 12.06 -7.95 -9.05
N ARG A 132 11.11 -7.81 -9.98
CA ARG A 132 10.81 -6.53 -10.64
C ARG A 132 10.32 -5.47 -9.67
N TYR A 133 9.58 -5.85 -8.62
CA TYR A 133 9.17 -4.91 -7.59
C TYR A 133 10.28 -4.60 -6.58
N ASN A 134 11.08 -5.60 -6.18
CA ASN A 134 12.14 -5.37 -5.19
C ASN A 134 13.30 -4.56 -5.76
N GLN A 135 13.64 -4.81 -7.02
CA GLN A 135 14.75 -4.19 -7.75
C GLN A 135 14.22 -3.29 -8.87
N ILE A 136 13.26 -2.41 -8.57
CA ILE A 136 12.51 -1.65 -9.57
C ILE A 136 13.41 -1.13 -10.69
N ASP A 137 13.12 -1.61 -11.90
CA ASP A 137 13.55 -0.94 -13.11
C ASP A 137 12.67 0.29 -13.27
N VAL A 138 13.28 1.48 -13.24
CA VAL A 138 12.58 2.76 -13.39
C VAL A 138 11.88 2.90 -14.75
N ASN A 139 12.16 2.00 -15.70
CA ASN A 139 11.50 1.91 -17.01
C ASN A 139 10.35 0.89 -17.05
N ASP A 140 10.06 0.16 -15.96
CA ASP A 140 8.91 -0.75 -15.83
C ASP A 140 7.72 0.02 -15.24
N ILE A 141 6.84 0.53 -16.12
CA ILE A 141 5.70 1.36 -15.71
C ILE A 141 4.78 0.63 -14.71
N GLU A 142 4.58 -0.68 -14.86
CA GLU A 142 3.79 -1.48 -13.94
C GLU A 142 4.41 -1.48 -12.53
N ALA A 143 5.72 -1.69 -12.43
CA ALA A 143 6.41 -1.64 -11.13
C ALA A 143 6.39 -0.23 -10.51
N VAL A 144 6.56 0.81 -11.33
CA VAL A 144 6.49 2.22 -10.89
C VAL A 144 5.10 2.56 -10.35
N VAL A 145 4.03 2.17 -11.05
CA VAL A 145 2.64 2.40 -10.60
C VAL A 145 2.34 1.64 -9.31
N VAL A 146 2.79 0.38 -9.19
CA VAL A 146 2.61 -0.40 -7.96
C VAL A 146 3.33 0.27 -6.79
N LYS A 147 4.58 0.72 -6.96
CA LYS A 147 5.34 1.42 -5.92
C LYS A 147 4.68 2.75 -5.52
N TYR A 148 4.08 3.46 -6.47
CA TYR A 148 3.31 4.66 -6.15
C TYR A 148 2.10 4.32 -5.26
N CYS A 149 1.34 3.31 -5.67
CA CYS A 149 0.16 2.87 -4.91
C CYS A 149 0.55 2.39 -3.50
N ASP A 150 1.64 1.65 -3.34
CA ASP A 150 2.20 1.24 -2.03
C ASP A 150 2.40 2.46 -1.10
N LYS A 151 3.11 3.48 -1.58
CA LYS A 151 3.34 4.71 -0.79
C LYS A 151 2.05 5.49 -0.50
N MET A 152 1.14 5.52 -1.46
CA MET A 152 -0.15 6.19 -1.28
C MET A 152 -1.06 5.44 -0.29
N ASP A 153 -1.07 4.10 -0.30
CA ASP A 153 -1.84 3.29 0.65
C ASP A 153 -1.31 3.49 2.07
N GLY A 154 0.01 3.36 2.29
CA GLY A 154 0.60 3.63 3.61
C GLY A 154 0.29 5.04 4.13
N TYR A 155 0.33 6.04 3.25
CA TYR A 155 -0.08 7.39 3.62
C TYR A 155 -1.56 7.45 4.04
N CYS A 156 -2.45 6.84 3.26
CA CYS A 156 -3.87 6.81 3.55
C CYS A 156 -4.22 6.00 4.82
N GLU A 157 -3.48 4.93 5.13
CA GLU A 157 -3.58 4.19 6.40
C GLU A 157 -3.28 5.11 7.59
N ALA A 158 -2.21 5.90 7.51
CA ALA A 158 -1.87 6.85 8.57
C ALA A 158 -2.92 7.96 8.71
N LEU A 159 -3.42 8.50 7.59
CA LEU A 159 -4.52 9.47 7.60
C LEU A 159 -5.80 8.88 8.21
N HIS A 160 -6.08 7.61 7.93
CA HIS A 160 -7.23 6.91 8.48
C HIS A 160 -7.22 6.91 10.01
N GLU A 161 -6.04 6.68 10.61
CA GLU A 161 -5.85 6.75 12.05
C GLU A 161 -5.99 8.17 12.60
N LEU A 162 -5.41 9.18 11.93
CA LEU A 162 -5.56 10.57 12.34
C LEU A 162 -7.02 11.04 12.33
N PHE A 163 -7.76 10.77 11.24
CA PHE A 163 -9.18 11.11 11.13
C PHE A 163 -10.07 10.34 12.12
N ALA A 164 -9.57 9.24 12.69
CA ALA A 164 -10.22 8.54 13.78
C ALA A 164 -9.92 9.09 15.18
N GLY A 165 -9.12 10.16 15.26
CA GLY A 165 -8.66 10.75 16.51
C GLY A 165 -7.51 9.99 17.17
N ASN A 166 -6.74 9.18 16.41
CA ASN A 166 -5.59 8.48 16.97
C ASN A 166 -4.37 9.39 17.08
N ASN A 167 -4.10 9.88 18.29
CA ASN A 167 -2.96 10.76 18.55
C ASN A 167 -1.59 10.04 18.49
N VAL A 168 -1.55 8.71 18.50
CA VAL A 168 -0.30 7.95 18.32
C VAL A 168 0.30 8.22 16.95
N PHE A 169 -0.53 8.36 15.92
CA PHE A 169 -0.08 8.70 14.56
C PHE A 169 0.28 10.19 14.39
N ALA A 170 -0.03 11.03 15.39
CA ALA A 170 0.42 12.42 15.48
C ALA A 170 1.66 12.59 16.37
N THR A 171 2.23 11.49 16.88
CA THR A 171 3.40 11.52 17.76
C THR A 171 4.58 10.80 17.11
N PRO A 172 5.75 11.46 16.95
CA PRO A 172 6.95 10.79 16.46
C PRO A 172 7.40 9.69 17.42
N LEU A 173 7.82 8.52 16.90
CA LEU A 173 8.28 7.40 17.72
C LEU A 173 9.81 7.31 17.77
N HIS A 174 10.42 6.84 16.68
CA HIS A 174 11.87 6.58 16.58
C HIS A 174 12.62 7.66 15.80
N THR A 175 11.91 8.36 14.93
CA THR A 175 12.38 9.52 14.18
C THR A 175 11.72 10.78 14.73
N ASN A 176 12.26 11.96 14.40
CA ASN A 176 11.60 13.24 14.68
C ASN A 176 10.44 13.53 13.72
N THR A 177 9.84 12.50 13.11
CA THR A 177 8.81 12.60 12.08
C THR A 177 7.68 11.61 12.34
N ILE A 178 6.46 11.97 11.95
CA ILE A 178 5.31 11.06 11.89
C ILE A 178 5.13 10.52 10.47
N PRO A 179 4.38 9.41 10.27
CA PRO A 179 4.17 8.86 8.93
C PRO A 179 3.64 9.91 7.95
N THR A 180 2.71 10.76 8.40
CA THR A 180 2.14 11.84 7.59
C THR A 180 3.06 13.02 7.33
N ASP A 181 4.29 13.05 7.87
CA ASP A 181 5.33 14.00 7.44
C ASP A 181 6.19 13.39 6.32
N VAL A 182 6.44 12.09 6.41
CA VAL A 182 7.38 11.37 5.54
C VAL A 182 6.76 11.06 4.18
N TYR A 183 5.54 10.50 4.17
CA TYR A 183 4.88 10.13 2.91
C TYR A 183 4.64 11.32 1.97
N PRO A 184 4.19 12.50 2.44
CA PRO A 184 4.05 13.66 1.56
C PRO A 184 5.33 14.01 0.81
N SER A 185 6.47 14.02 1.50
CA SER A 185 7.77 14.32 0.87
C SER A 185 8.13 13.29 -0.20
N ILE A 186 7.93 11.99 0.08
CA ILE A 186 8.17 10.91 -0.89
C ILE A 186 7.25 11.07 -2.11
N LEU A 187 5.96 11.27 -1.88
CA LEU A 187 4.94 11.36 -2.94
C LEU A 187 5.10 12.64 -3.79
N GLN A 188 5.50 13.76 -3.19
CA GLN A 188 5.79 15.01 -3.92
C GLN A 188 7.04 14.92 -4.78
N ASN A 189 8.04 14.13 -4.37
CA ASN A 189 9.29 13.95 -5.11
C ASN A 189 9.32 12.65 -5.93
N PHE A 190 8.22 11.91 -6.01
CA PHE A 190 8.18 10.55 -6.56
C PHE A 190 8.69 10.49 -8.00
N GLU A 191 8.34 11.47 -8.83
CA GLU A 191 8.78 11.59 -10.22
C GLU A 191 10.29 11.80 -10.39
N LYS A 192 10.98 12.33 -9.37
CA LYS A 192 12.44 12.47 -9.40
C LYS A 192 13.13 11.11 -9.29
N THR A 193 12.54 10.19 -8.54
CA THR A 193 13.04 8.82 -8.37
C THR A 193 12.56 7.91 -9.50
N PHE A 194 11.32 8.11 -9.96
CA PHE A 194 10.68 7.30 -11.01
C PHE A 194 10.19 8.19 -12.15
N PRO A 195 11.05 8.56 -13.13
CA PRO A 195 10.73 9.52 -14.16
C PRO A 195 9.49 9.18 -15.01
N LEU A 196 9.22 7.89 -15.26
CA LEU A 196 8.00 7.46 -15.97
C LEU A 196 6.71 7.91 -15.28
N PHE A 197 6.75 8.13 -13.96
CA PHE A 197 5.58 8.60 -13.23
C PHE A 197 5.20 10.05 -13.60
N ALA A 198 6.16 10.88 -14.02
CA ALA A 198 5.90 12.26 -14.44
C ALA A 198 4.85 12.32 -15.57
N GLU A 199 4.88 11.33 -16.48
CA GLU A 199 3.97 11.21 -17.62
C GLU A 199 2.52 10.94 -17.21
N ILE A 200 2.24 10.43 -16.01
CA ILE A 200 0.87 10.18 -15.51
C ILE A 200 0.49 11.06 -14.34
N ARG A 201 1.45 11.80 -13.75
CA ARG A 201 1.25 12.66 -12.59
C ARG A 201 0.17 13.71 -12.79
N HIS A 202 0.03 14.20 -14.01
CA HIS A 202 -0.87 15.28 -14.38
C HIS A 202 -2.30 14.82 -14.72
N LEU A 203 -2.56 13.51 -14.72
CA LEU A 203 -3.90 12.98 -14.96
C LEU A 203 -4.84 13.39 -13.82
N GLU A 204 -6.11 13.65 -14.14
CA GLU A 204 -7.11 14.20 -13.21
C GLU A 204 -7.60 13.21 -12.13
N HIS A 205 -7.00 12.03 -12.04
CA HIS A 205 -7.40 11.04 -11.04
C HIS A 205 -7.04 11.50 -9.63
N PRO A 206 -7.97 11.47 -8.63
CA PRO A 206 -7.69 11.97 -7.28
C PRO A 206 -6.51 11.30 -6.57
N LEU A 207 -6.21 10.03 -6.87
CA LEU A 207 -5.00 9.37 -6.35
C LEU A 207 -3.71 10.01 -6.84
N PHE A 208 -3.71 10.71 -7.98
CA PHE A 208 -2.56 11.48 -8.46
C PHE A 208 -2.56 12.93 -7.94
N SER A 209 -3.42 13.30 -6.98
CA SER A 209 -3.31 14.62 -6.36
C SER A 209 -1.99 14.76 -5.59
N LEU A 210 -1.48 15.98 -5.44
CA LEU A 210 -0.39 16.21 -4.48
C LEU A 210 -0.92 16.01 -3.05
N PRO A 211 -0.10 15.45 -2.14
CA PRO A 211 -0.35 15.55 -0.72
C PRO A 211 -0.55 17.02 -0.33
N GLN A 212 -1.63 17.31 0.39
CA GLN A 212 -1.93 18.63 0.92
C GLN A 212 -1.23 18.81 2.26
N GLU A 213 -0.95 20.06 2.64
CA GLU A 213 -0.55 20.38 4.02
C GLU A 213 -1.74 20.14 4.96
N LEU A 214 -1.49 19.53 6.11
CA LEU A 214 -2.52 19.10 7.05
C LEU A 214 -2.30 19.74 8.42
N ASP A 215 -3.37 20.28 9.00
CA ASP A 215 -3.40 20.60 10.43
C ASP A 215 -3.70 19.31 11.22
N VAL A 216 -2.64 18.54 11.46
CA VAL A 216 -2.73 17.23 12.12
C VAL A 216 -3.34 17.36 13.52
N ALA A 217 -3.01 18.42 14.26
CA ALA A 217 -3.56 18.66 15.60
C ALA A 217 -5.08 18.85 15.56
N SER A 218 -5.57 19.67 14.62
CA SER A 218 -7.01 19.88 14.42
C SER A 218 -7.71 18.61 13.92
N ILE A 219 -7.11 17.86 12.98
CA ILE A 219 -7.67 16.60 12.48
C ILE A 219 -7.88 15.61 13.63
N VAL A 220 -6.87 15.41 14.47
CA VAL A 220 -6.95 14.48 15.60
C VAL A 220 -7.95 14.96 16.65
N ALA A 221 -7.94 16.25 17.00
CA ALA A 221 -8.85 16.82 18.00
C ALA A 221 -10.33 16.68 17.61
N ASN A 222 -10.63 16.74 16.30
CA ASN A 222 -11.98 16.59 15.76
C ASN A 222 -12.27 15.17 15.24
N GLY A 223 -11.30 14.26 15.36
CA GLY A 223 -11.40 12.90 14.83
C GLY A 223 -12.43 12.06 15.59
N THR A 224 -13.13 11.19 14.86
CA THR A 224 -14.14 10.28 15.44
C THR A 224 -13.99 8.89 14.86
N ARG A 225 -14.30 7.86 15.64
CA ARG A 225 -14.18 6.46 15.18
C ARG A 225 -14.98 6.24 13.92
N HIS A 226 -14.37 5.54 12.96
CA HIS A 226 -14.97 5.24 11.69
C HIS A 226 -16.15 4.31 11.87
N THR A 227 -17.24 4.70 11.23
CA THR A 227 -18.45 3.93 11.07
C THR A 227 -18.76 3.89 9.59
N PRO A 228 -19.59 2.94 9.12
CA PRO A 228 -20.01 2.92 7.71
C PRO A 228 -20.54 4.29 7.25
N THR A 229 -21.28 5.01 8.11
CA THR A 229 -21.79 6.35 7.80
C THR A 229 -20.70 7.41 7.74
N SER A 230 -19.74 7.41 8.67
CA SER A 230 -18.68 8.44 8.70
C SER A 230 -17.72 8.34 7.51
N LEU A 231 -17.51 7.14 6.94
CA LEU A 231 -16.64 6.97 5.76
C LEU A 231 -17.14 7.71 4.52
N HIS A 232 -18.45 7.96 4.41
CA HIS A 232 -19.05 8.73 3.33
C HIS A 232 -18.91 10.24 3.48
N VAL A 233 -18.47 10.73 4.66
CA VAL A 233 -18.18 12.14 4.87
C VAL A 233 -16.84 12.45 4.19
N LYS A 234 -16.85 13.45 3.30
CA LYS A 234 -15.62 13.95 2.66
C LYS A 234 -14.76 14.65 3.70
N THR A 235 -13.46 14.33 3.71
CA THR A 235 -12.52 15.03 4.58
C THR A 235 -11.89 16.24 3.92
N GLY A 236 -12.00 16.37 2.59
CA GLY A 236 -11.32 17.40 1.81
C GLY A 236 -9.91 16.99 1.36
N VAL A 237 -9.39 15.87 1.89
CA VAL A 237 -8.12 15.28 1.47
C VAL A 237 -8.39 14.31 0.31
N MET A 238 -8.23 14.82 -0.92
CA MET A 238 -8.73 14.16 -2.15
C MET A 238 -8.29 12.70 -2.31
N HIS A 239 -7.01 12.40 -2.16
CA HIS A 239 -6.48 11.04 -2.31
C HIS A 239 -6.98 10.10 -1.20
N TYR A 240 -7.15 10.58 0.02
CA TYR A 240 -7.71 9.78 1.12
C TYR A 240 -9.20 9.49 0.91
N ASP A 241 -9.97 10.49 0.48
CA ASP A 241 -11.37 10.29 0.12
C ASP A 241 -11.53 9.29 -1.04
N ALA A 242 -10.65 9.39 -2.05
CA ALA A 242 -10.61 8.42 -3.15
C ALA A 242 -10.21 7.02 -2.68
N TRP A 243 -9.18 6.90 -1.85
CA TRP A 243 -8.73 5.63 -1.29
C TRP A 243 -9.84 4.90 -0.51
N LYS A 244 -10.59 5.60 0.35
CA LYS A 244 -11.78 5.05 1.02
C LYS A 244 -12.82 4.57 0.01
N ASN A 245 -13.09 5.36 -1.02
CA ASN A 245 -14.12 5.05 -2.03
C ASN A 245 -13.73 3.84 -2.88
N ILE A 246 -12.47 3.75 -3.31
CA ILE A 246 -11.90 2.62 -4.06
C ILE A 246 -12.00 1.35 -3.23
N THR A 247 -11.56 1.41 -1.98
CA THR A 247 -11.61 0.27 -1.04
C THR A 247 -13.03 -0.25 -0.87
N GLN A 248 -14.03 0.64 -0.76
CA GLN A 248 -15.44 0.23 -0.68
C GLN A 248 -15.98 -0.29 -2.02
N LYS A 249 -15.70 0.42 -3.13
CA LYS A 249 -16.19 0.11 -4.47
C LYS A 249 -15.76 -1.27 -4.94
N TYR A 250 -14.48 -1.60 -4.77
CA TYR A 250 -13.91 -2.84 -5.26
C TYR A 250 -13.81 -3.93 -4.18
N GLY A 251 -13.71 -3.55 -2.90
CA GLY A 251 -13.65 -4.52 -1.80
C GLY A 251 -15.01 -4.97 -1.28
N GLY A 252 -16.10 -4.27 -1.62
CA GLY A 252 -17.44 -4.58 -1.13
C GLY A 252 -17.48 -4.63 0.40
N ASP A 253 -18.10 -5.68 0.94
CA ASP A 253 -18.22 -5.87 2.39
C ASP A 253 -16.86 -6.07 3.09
N PHE A 254 -15.91 -6.72 2.40
CA PHE A 254 -14.56 -6.93 2.92
C PHE A 254 -13.80 -5.59 3.05
N GLY A 255 -13.83 -4.77 2.00
CA GLY A 255 -13.24 -3.43 2.01
C GLY A 255 -13.88 -2.53 3.06
N MET A 256 -15.21 -2.57 3.21
CA MET A 256 -15.90 -1.84 4.28
C MET A 256 -15.43 -2.28 5.67
N LYS A 257 -15.36 -3.60 5.92
CA LYS A 257 -14.89 -4.15 7.20
C LYS A 257 -13.45 -3.73 7.51
N MET A 258 -12.56 -3.64 6.51
CA MET A 258 -11.20 -3.14 6.73
C MET A 258 -11.18 -1.74 7.33
N LEU A 259 -12.07 -0.86 6.87
CA LEU A 259 -12.10 0.57 7.21
C LEU A 259 -12.87 0.93 8.49
N VAL A 260 -13.68 0.02 9.05
CA VAL A 260 -14.54 0.35 10.21
C VAL A 260 -14.33 -0.56 11.41
N GLU A 261 -13.78 -1.76 11.21
CA GLU A 261 -13.57 -2.68 12.31
C GLU A 261 -12.35 -2.23 13.13
N GLN A 262 -12.62 -1.71 14.31
CA GLN A 262 -11.59 -1.38 15.27
C GLN A 262 -10.98 -2.66 15.85
N ARG A 263 -9.67 -2.83 15.65
CA ARG A 263 -8.90 -4.02 16.05
C ARG A 263 -8.04 -3.80 17.29
N GLU A 264 -7.66 -2.56 17.59
CA GLU A 264 -6.90 -2.21 18.79
C GLU A 264 -7.57 -1.09 19.58
N ARG A 265 -7.32 -1.05 20.89
CA ARG A 265 -7.89 -0.08 21.84
C ARG A 265 -6.79 0.57 22.65
#